data_AF-A0A1S2RE72-F1
#
_entry.id   AF-A0A1S2RE72-F1
#
_cell.length_a   1.000
_cell.length_b   1.000
_cell.length_c   1.000
_cell.angle_alpha   90.00
_cell.angle_beta   90.00
_cell.angle_gamma   90.00
#
_symmetry.space_group_name_H-M   'P 1'
#
loop_
_entity.id
_entity.type
_entity.pdbx_description
1 polymer ?
#
loop_
_entity_poly.entity_id
_entity_poly.type
_entity_poly.pdbx_seq_one_letter_code
_entity_poly.pdbx_strand_id
1 'polypeptide(L)'
;MNFFQSVTTLEELKKQYRKLALQFHPDRGGNEKDFIELKKEYDQLFEKLNKTEETNNAYTNIIDALMKFSEINIEIIGTWVWVLFRYY
;
A
#
# COMPACT_ATOMS: atom_id res chain seq x y z
N MET A 1 -2.76 -17.28 -15.35
CA MET A 1 -3.91 -16.33 -15.31
C MET A 1 -3.46 -15.06 -14.58
N ASN A 2 -4.03 -13.88 -14.86
CA ASN A 2 -3.86 -12.72 -13.98
C ASN A 2 -5.13 -12.60 -13.15
N PHE A 3 -5.10 -12.99 -11.88
CA PHE A 3 -6.29 -12.93 -11.02
C PHE A 3 -6.60 -11.52 -10.50
N PHE A 4 -5.62 -10.62 -10.51
CA PHE A 4 -5.66 -9.32 -9.85
C PHE A 4 -5.38 -8.14 -10.82
N GLN A 5 -5.96 -8.18 -12.01
CA GLN A 5 -5.62 -7.25 -13.11
C GLN A 5 -6.01 -5.77 -12.89
N SER A 6 -6.76 -5.46 -11.82
CA SER A 6 -7.20 -4.08 -11.49
C SER A 6 -7.00 -3.71 -10.03
N VAL A 7 -6.20 -4.48 -9.29
CA VAL A 7 -5.99 -4.22 -7.87
C VAL A 7 -4.92 -3.14 -7.70
N THR A 8 -5.34 -1.98 -7.22
CA THR A 8 -4.45 -0.83 -6.99
C THR A 8 -4.11 -0.64 -5.51
N THR A 9 -4.91 -1.20 -4.60
CA THR A 9 -4.75 -1.04 -3.14
C THR A 9 -4.75 -2.38 -2.41
N LEU A 10 -4.14 -2.43 -1.22
CA LEU A 10 -4.13 -3.62 -0.36
C LEU A 10 -5.54 -4.10 0.01
N GLU A 11 -6.48 -3.17 0.19
CA GLU A 11 -7.87 -3.47 0.52
C GLU A 11 -8.57 -4.23 -0.60
N GLU A 12 -8.41 -3.77 -1.85
CA GLU A 12 -8.96 -4.44 -3.03
C GLU A 12 -8.33 -5.82 -3.22
N LEU A 13 -7.02 -5.95 -2.99
CA LEU A 13 -6.29 -7.21 -3.05
C LEU A 13 -6.90 -8.25 -2.10
N LYS A 14 -7.05 -7.87 -0.82
CA LYS A 14 -7.64 -8.72 0.23
C LYS A 14 -9.08 -9.11 -0.08
N LYS A 15 -9.88 -8.16 -0.58
CA LYS A 15 -11.30 -8.37 -0.90
C LYS A 15 -11.47 -9.36 -2.06
N GLN A 16 -10.67 -9.23 -3.11
CA GLN A 16 -10.69 -10.17 -4.24
C GLN A 16 -10.15 -11.54 -3.84
N TYR A 17 -9.02 -11.58 -3.11
CA TYR A 17 -8.45 -12.83 -2.60
C TYR A 17 -9.47 -13.62 -1.78
N ARG A 18 -10.20 -12.96 -0.87
CA ARG A 18 -11.24 -13.62 -0.06
C ARG A 18 -12.36 -14.20 -0.92
N LYS A 19 -12.81 -13.49 -1.95
CA LYS A 19 -13.85 -13.99 -2.88
C LYS A 19 -13.37 -15.20 -3.67
N LEU A 20 -12.13 -15.17 -4.15
CA LEU A 20 -11.57 -16.27 -4.93
C LEU A 20 -11.26 -17.49 -4.03
N ALA A 21 -10.69 -17.27 -2.85
CA ALA A 21 -10.47 -18.31 -1.85
C ALA A 21 -11.77 -19.04 -1.45
N LEU A 22 -12.89 -18.32 -1.34
CA LEU A 22 -14.22 -18.91 -1.08
C LEU A 22 -14.77 -19.72 -2.24
N GLN A 23 -14.43 -19.36 -3.49
CA GLN A 23 -14.83 -20.09 -4.70
C GLN A 23 -13.99 -21.36 -4.91
N PHE A 24 -12.68 -21.26 -4.68
CA PHE A 24 -11.74 -22.38 -4.84
C PHE A 24 -11.57 -23.21 -3.56
N HIS A 25 -12.42 -23.03 -2.56
CA HIS A 25 -12.35 -23.80 -1.32
C HIS A 25 -12.61 -25.29 -1.60
N PRO A 26 -11.78 -26.22 -1.08
CA PRO A 26 -11.89 -27.65 -1.38
C PRO A 26 -13.24 -28.25 -0.95
N ASP A 27 -13.87 -27.70 0.10
CA ASP A 27 -15.22 -28.08 0.56
C ASP A 27 -16.33 -27.77 -0.46
N ARG A 28 -16.05 -26.90 -1.44
CA ARG A 28 -16.96 -26.55 -2.56
C ARG A 28 -16.54 -27.16 -3.90
N GLY A 29 -15.57 -28.08 -3.90
CA GLY A 29 -15.06 -28.73 -5.12
C GLY A 29 -13.97 -27.94 -5.84
N GLY A 30 -13.30 -27.00 -5.15
CA GLY A 30 -12.18 -26.24 -5.70
C GLY A 30 -10.87 -27.05 -5.78
N ASN A 31 -10.05 -26.75 -6.79
CA ASN A 31 -8.73 -27.37 -6.99
C ASN A 31 -7.68 -26.71 -6.07
N GLU A 32 -6.93 -27.52 -5.33
CA GLU A 32 -5.83 -27.07 -4.47
C GLU A 32 -4.72 -26.35 -5.28
N LYS A 33 -4.51 -26.76 -6.54
CA LYS A 33 -3.53 -26.13 -7.44
C LYS A 33 -3.86 -24.67 -7.74
N ASP A 34 -5.13 -24.36 -8.03
CA ASP A 34 -5.60 -22.99 -8.26
C ASP A 34 -5.44 -22.15 -6.99
N PHE A 35 -5.69 -22.74 -5.81
CA PHE A 35 -5.51 -22.05 -4.53
C PHE A 35 -4.05 -21.71 -4.24
N ILE A 36 -3.12 -22.60 -4.58
CA ILE A 36 -1.68 -22.37 -4.43
C ILE A 36 -1.23 -21.23 -5.37
N GLU A 37 -1.67 -21.24 -6.63
CA GLU A 37 -1.33 -20.19 -7.60
C GLU A 37 -1.92 -18.83 -7.18
N LEU A 38 -3.18 -18.81 -6.74
CA LEU A 38 -3.85 -17.64 -6.19
C LEU A 38 -3.09 -17.05 -4.98
N LYS A 39 -2.70 -17.90 -4.03
CA LYS A 39 -1.98 -17.47 -2.83
C LYS A 39 -0.61 -16.88 -3.19
N LYS A 40 0.09 -17.49 -4.14
CA LYS A 40 1.39 -17.01 -4.61
C LYS A 40 1.29 -15.64 -5.26
N GLU A 41 0.34 -15.43 -6.17
CA GLU A 41 0.10 -14.12 -6.78
C GLU A 41 -0.29 -13.06 -5.74
N TYR A 42 -1.15 -13.43 -4.78
CA TYR A 42 -1.54 -12.54 -3.69
C TYR A 42 -0.34 -12.10 -2.87
N ASP A 43 0.54 -13.03 -2.45
CA ASP A 43 1.69 -12.73 -1.60
C ASP A 43 2.67 -11.76 -2.29
N GLN A 44 2.92 -11.98 -3.58
CA GLN A 44 3.79 -11.11 -4.39
C GLN A 44 3.21 -9.69 -4.55
N LEU A 45 1.92 -9.57 -4.83
CA LEU A 45 1.25 -8.27 -4.94
C LEU A 45 1.14 -7.57 -3.58
N PHE A 46 0.88 -8.33 -2.52
CA PHE A 46 0.78 -7.82 -1.16
C PHE A 46 2.11 -7.19 -0.74
N GLU A 47 3.24 -7.87 -0.96
CA GLU A 47 4.55 -7.32 -0.60
C GLU A 47 4.85 -6.01 -1.37
N LYS A 48 4.52 -5.97 -2.66
CA LYS A 48 4.74 -4.79 -3.50
C LYS A 48 3.89 -3.59 -3.10
N LEU A 49 2.60 -3.81 -2.83
CA LEU A 49 1.66 -2.77 -2.41
C LEU A 49 1.97 -2.30 -0.98
N ASN A 50 2.28 -3.23 -0.07
CA ASN A 50 2.59 -2.90 1.32
C ASN A 50 3.87 -2.04 1.45
N LYS A 51 4.93 -2.35 0.68
CA LYS A 51 6.13 -1.50 0.60
C LYS A 51 5.81 -0.08 0.12
N THR A 52 4.87 0.05 -0.82
CA THR A 52 4.45 1.35 -1.37
C THR A 52 3.63 2.14 -0.34
N GLU A 53 2.72 1.48 0.39
CA GLU A 53 1.91 2.10 1.45
C GLU A 53 2.75 2.54 2.65
N GLU A 54 3.71 1.72 3.09
CA GLU A 54 4.62 2.05 4.20
C GLU A 54 5.48 3.28 3.87
N THR A 55 5.98 3.35 2.63
CA THR A 55 6.75 4.49 2.13
C THR A 55 5.92 5.78 2.10
N ASN A 56 4.66 5.71 1.67
CA ASN A 56 3.76 6.88 1.67
C ASN A 56 3.45 7.37 3.08
N ASN A 57 3.15 6.46 4.02
CA ASN A 57 2.87 6.81 5.40
C ASN A 57 4.06 7.49 6.10
N ALA A 58 5.29 7.10 5.76
CA ALA A 58 6.49 7.76 6.29
C ALA A 58 6.53 9.25 5.91
N TYR A 59 6.23 9.60 4.65
CA TYR A 59 6.14 10.99 4.23
C TYR A 59 4.97 11.74 4.87
N THR A 60 3.80 11.11 4.97
CA THR A 60 2.63 11.70 5.62
C THR A 60 2.91 12.06 7.08
N ASN A 61 3.60 11.21 7.83
CA ASN A 61 3.96 11.47 9.22
C ASN A 61 4.96 12.63 9.35
N ILE A 62 5.92 12.74 8.43
CA ILE A 62 6.87 13.87 8.40
C ILE A 62 6.12 15.17 8.12
N ILE A 63 5.19 15.16 7.15
CA ILE A 63 4.37 16.34 6.81
C ILE A 63 3.45 16.72 7.99
N ASP A 64 2.80 15.76 8.64
CA ASP A 64 1.98 16.01 9.84
C ASP A 64 2.80 16.62 10.98
N ALA A 65 4.01 16.10 11.21
CA ALA A 65 4.93 16.67 12.20
C ALA A 65 5.35 18.11 11.84
N LEU A 66 5.61 18.39 10.56
CA LEU A 66 5.93 19.74 10.09
C LEU A 66 4.73 20.70 10.20
N MET A 67 3.51 20.23 9.93
CA MET A 67 2.28 21.02 10.06
C MET A 67 1.99 21.48 11.49
N LYS A 68 2.50 20.78 12.51
CA LYS A 68 2.33 21.17 13.92
C LYS A 68 3.07 22.45 14.30
N PHE A 69 4.06 22.86 13.53
CA PHE A 69 4.83 24.07 13.80
C PHE A 69 4.35 25.22 12.92
N SER A 70 3.49 26.08 13.47
CA SER A 70 2.91 27.23 12.75
C SER A 70 3.89 28.37 12.45
N GLU A 71 5.12 28.33 13.01
CA GLU A 71 6.13 29.39 12.86
C GLU A 71 7.26 29.02 11.86
N ILE A 72 7.14 27.88 11.16
CA ILE A 72 8.15 27.41 10.21
C ILE A 72 7.76 27.81 8.79
N ASN A 73 8.72 28.38 8.06
CA ASN A 73 8.58 28.60 6.61
C ASN A 73 9.26 27.43 5.88
N ILE A 74 8.48 26.67 5.10
CA ILE A 74 8.97 25.54 4.30
C ILE A 74 8.93 25.97 2.83
N GLU A 75 10.08 25.95 2.16
CA GLU A 75 10.20 26.29 0.75
C GLU A 75 10.78 25.10 -0.04
N ILE A 76 10.18 24.79 -1.19
CA ILE A 76 10.62 23.70 -2.07
C ILE A 76 11.40 24.30 -3.24
N ILE A 77 12.69 23.96 -3.35
CA ILE A 77 13.58 24.45 -4.42
C ILE A 77 14.09 23.26 -5.22
N GLY A 78 13.39 22.94 -6.32
CA GLY A 78 13.70 21.81 -7.18
C GLY A 78 13.61 20.48 -6.41
N THR A 79 14.75 19.81 -6.22
CA THR A 79 14.85 18.53 -5.49
C THR A 79 15.13 18.71 -3.98
N TRP A 80 15.26 19.94 -3.49
CA TRP A 80 15.62 20.24 -2.09
C TRP A 80 14.47 20.88 -1.32
N VAL A 81 14.34 20.54 -0.04
CA VAL A 81 13.40 21.18 0.90
C VAL A 81 14.20 22.06 1.86
N TRP A 82 13.87 23.34 1.92
CA TRP A 82 14.49 24.31 2.82
C TRP A 82 13.54 24.64 3.97
N VAL A 83 14.03 24.57 5.20
CA VAL A 83 13.24 24.79 6.42
C VAL A 83 13.86 25.91 7.23
N LEU A 84 13.15 27.03 7.35
CA LEU A 84 13.61 28.20 8.10
C LEU A 84 12.77 28.38 9.37
N PHE A 85 13.47 28.46 10.51
CA PHE A 85 12.90 28.88 11.78
C PHE A 85 13.41 30.29 12.11
N ARG A 86 12.52 31.26 12.34
CA ARG A 86 12.87 32.61 12.79
C ARG A 86 12.33 32.81 14.21
N TYR A 87 13.24 32.99 15.17
CA TYR A 87 12.88 33.53 16.48
C TYR A 87 12.87 35.07 16.39
N TYR A 88 11.79 35.70 16.84
CA TYR A 88 11.73 37.15 17.07
C TYR A 88 12.18 37.49 18.50
#